data_AF-A0A925RMB0-F1
#
_entry.id   AF-A0A925RMB0-F1
#
_cell.length_a   1.000
_cell.length_b   1.000
_cell.length_c   1.000
_cell.angle_alpha   90.00
_cell.angle_beta   90.00
_cell.angle_gamma   90.00
#
_symmetry.space_group_name_H-M   'P 1'
#
loop_
_entity.id
_entity.type
_entity.pdbx_description
1 polymer ?
#
loop_
_entity_poly.entity_id
_entity_poly.type
_entity_poly.pdbx_seq_one_letter_code
_entity_poly.pdbx_strand_id
1 'polypeptide(L)'
;MKSLPLIAGLGLGLGLGLSSGHAFADTGNLLQCIDRGFALQKCQLRDLKLSDHLVEDGQIYEGQFLVRYDFPCTGHSVQLGVTSGDSTKSFVMGAANALITLNGTGELHPYDPTPAVTRSLTFRPGCSLNVTHVQLLPSTITAQIWTLQAQSQAHVLDLSVDRYLIAQDFENLSSWNVSKLTLLKDKLELLVAGTPSNLNYRVMLNSVSSALANQPPSATLDELREAGQDVIATLRAELDDEIAIAQALLDRFLRWELAANQALALALDNAAAQND
;
A
#
# COMPACT_ATOMS: atom_id res chain seq x y z
N MET A 1 31.67 -17.83 -22.35
CA MET A 1 30.59 -16.88 -22.71
C MET A 1 29.50 -17.64 -23.43
N LYS A 2 28.51 -18.14 -22.69
CA LYS A 2 27.34 -18.82 -23.24
C LYS A 2 26.13 -17.91 -22.99
N SER A 3 25.47 -17.54 -24.07
CA SER A 3 24.29 -16.70 -24.14
C SER A 3 23.09 -17.36 -23.46
N LEU A 4 22.46 -16.65 -22.54
CA LEU A 4 21.12 -16.96 -22.01
C LEU A 4 20.08 -16.66 -23.11
N PRO A 5 19.09 -17.55 -23.35
CA PRO A 5 18.00 -17.25 -24.26
C PRO A 5 17.01 -16.30 -23.59
N LEU A 6 16.70 -15.22 -24.31
CA LEU A 6 15.61 -14.30 -24.04
C LEU A 6 14.29 -15.06 -24.19
N ILE A 7 13.55 -15.29 -23.10
CA ILE A 7 12.18 -15.78 -23.18
C ILE A 7 11.30 -14.57 -23.51
N ALA A 8 10.89 -14.50 -24.77
CA ALA A 8 9.86 -13.63 -25.28
C ALA A 8 8.57 -14.44 -25.51
N GLY A 9 7.43 -13.86 -25.13
CA GLY A 9 6.08 -14.40 -25.33
C GLY A 9 5.52 -15.02 -24.06
N LEU A 10 4.32 -14.69 -23.57
CA LEU A 10 3.11 -14.29 -24.28
C LEU A 10 2.33 -13.23 -23.51
N GLY A 11 1.93 -12.17 -24.23
CA GLY A 11 0.78 -11.38 -23.86
C GLY A 11 -0.48 -12.24 -23.99
N LEU A 12 -1.21 -12.34 -22.89
CA LEU A 12 -2.61 -12.69 -22.86
C LEU A 12 -3.30 -11.58 -22.05
N GLY A 13 -3.71 -10.55 -22.77
CA GLY A 13 -4.71 -9.62 -22.26
C GLY A 13 -6.01 -10.39 -22.07
N LEU A 14 -6.52 -10.39 -20.85
CA LEU A 14 -7.91 -10.72 -20.54
C LEU A 14 -8.29 -9.91 -19.29
N GLY A 15 -9.01 -8.82 -19.54
CA GLY A 15 -9.94 -8.23 -18.57
C GLY A 15 -9.32 -7.63 -17.32
N LEU A 16 -8.60 -6.52 -17.46
CA LEU A 16 -8.57 -5.50 -16.40
C LEU A 16 -10.00 -4.96 -16.21
N GLY A 17 -10.82 -5.72 -15.49
CA GLY A 17 -11.91 -5.16 -14.70
C GLY A 17 -11.32 -4.42 -13.52
N LEU A 18 -10.54 -3.36 -13.79
CA LEU A 18 -10.18 -2.35 -12.80
C LEU A 18 -11.46 -1.58 -12.48
N SER A 19 -12.31 -2.15 -11.64
CA SER A 19 -13.26 -1.36 -10.89
C SER A 19 -12.47 -0.60 -9.83
N SER A 20 -11.74 0.44 -10.24
CA SER A 20 -11.49 1.60 -9.38
C SER A 20 -12.84 2.34 -9.23
N GLY A 21 -13.78 1.67 -8.56
CA GLY A 21 -15.05 2.24 -8.16
C GLY A 21 -14.82 3.14 -6.96
N HIS A 22 -14.07 4.23 -7.14
CA HIS A 22 -14.15 5.35 -6.21
C HIS A 22 -15.41 6.10 -6.62
N ALA A 23 -16.54 5.68 -6.05
CA ALA A 23 -17.77 6.43 -6.19
C ALA A 23 -17.51 7.83 -5.63
N PHE A 24 -17.39 8.82 -6.51
CA PHE A 24 -17.30 10.21 -6.14
C PHE A 24 -18.57 10.56 -5.37
N ALA A 25 -18.44 10.75 -4.06
CA ALA A 25 -19.56 11.16 -3.24
C ALA A 25 -19.84 12.64 -3.52
N ASP A 26 -20.70 12.93 -4.51
CA ASP A 26 -21.47 14.17 -4.51
C ASP A 26 -22.45 14.06 -3.35
N THR A 27 -22.07 14.64 -2.21
CA THR A 27 -22.77 14.43 -0.94
C THR A 27 -23.93 15.40 -0.73
N GLY A 28 -24.20 16.26 -1.71
CA GLY A 28 -25.18 17.34 -1.60
C GLY A 28 -24.83 18.31 -0.48
N ASN A 29 -25.84 19.06 -0.02
CA ASN A 29 -25.64 20.04 1.06
C ASN A 29 -25.47 19.35 2.42
N LEU A 30 -24.27 19.50 2.99
CA LEU A 30 -23.89 19.06 4.33
C LEU A 30 -24.53 19.90 5.42
N LEU A 31 -24.93 21.14 5.12
CA LEU A 31 -25.69 21.99 6.04
C LEU A 31 -27.20 21.76 5.87
N GLN A 32 -27.80 21.09 6.84
CA GLN A 32 -29.25 20.90 6.89
C GLN A 32 -29.89 22.07 7.64
N CYS A 33 -30.49 23.00 6.90
CA CYS A 33 -31.22 24.14 7.45
C CYS A 33 -32.72 23.86 7.50
N ILE A 34 -33.39 24.19 8.60
CA ILE A 34 -34.85 24.08 8.70
C ILE A 34 -35.45 25.40 8.21
N ASP A 35 -36.07 25.37 7.03
CA ASP A 35 -36.84 26.52 6.56
C ASP A 35 -38.19 26.60 7.30
N ARG A 36 -38.37 27.68 8.06
CA ARG A 36 -39.63 27.99 8.75
C ARG A 36 -40.29 29.27 8.21
N GLY A 37 -39.85 29.76 7.04
CA GLY A 37 -40.36 31.02 6.45
C GLY A 37 -39.77 32.29 7.08
N PHE A 38 -38.66 32.18 7.81
CA PHE A 38 -37.92 33.32 8.35
C PHE A 38 -36.76 33.71 7.42
N ALA A 39 -36.37 34.99 7.44
CA ALA A 39 -35.21 35.49 6.70
C ALA A 39 -33.86 34.89 7.15
N LEU A 40 -33.86 34.08 8.21
CA LEU A 40 -32.69 33.53 8.89
C LEU A 40 -33.02 32.11 9.37
N GLN A 41 -32.17 31.14 9.02
CA GLN A 41 -32.41 29.71 9.27
C GLN A 41 -31.42 29.12 10.27
N LYS A 42 -31.89 28.17 11.08
CA LYS A 42 -31.04 27.34 11.94
C LYS A 42 -30.58 26.12 11.17
N CYS A 43 -29.28 25.87 11.18
CA CYS A 43 -28.67 24.79 10.42
C CYS A 43 -27.87 23.85 11.34
N GLN A 44 -27.71 22.61 10.89
CA GLN A 44 -26.85 21.62 11.52
C GLN A 44 -25.99 20.93 10.46
N LEU A 45 -24.76 20.61 10.82
CA LEU A 45 -23.91 19.78 9.97
C LEU A 45 -24.43 18.35 9.99
N ARG A 46 -24.60 17.76 8.81
CA ARG A 46 -24.92 16.35 8.65
C ARG A 46 -23.65 15.52 8.83
N ASP A 47 -23.69 14.56 9.73
CA ASP A 47 -22.66 13.52 9.80
C ASP A 47 -22.95 12.47 8.72
N LEU A 48 -22.02 12.34 7.79
CA LEU A 48 -22.06 11.36 6.71
C LEU A 48 -20.64 11.00 6.29
N LYS A 49 -20.41 9.75 5.93
CA LYS A 49 -19.10 9.34 5.43
C LYS A 49 -18.84 9.95 4.06
N LEU A 50 -17.74 10.70 3.95
CA LEU A 50 -17.29 11.34 2.71
C LEU A 50 -16.32 10.46 1.91
N SER A 51 -15.51 9.65 2.59
CA SER A 51 -14.57 8.71 1.98
C SER A 51 -14.19 7.60 2.95
N ASP A 52 -13.86 6.44 2.42
CA ASP A 52 -13.21 5.36 3.17
C ASP A 52 -11.78 5.74 3.55
N HIS A 53 -11.22 5.00 4.50
CA HIS A 53 -9.79 5.06 4.85
C HIS A 53 -8.95 4.25 3.86
N LEU A 54 -7.64 4.51 3.84
CA LEU A 54 -6.71 3.78 3.00
C LEU A 54 -6.40 2.39 3.59
N VAL A 55 -6.83 1.34 2.90
CA VAL A 55 -6.56 -0.06 3.28
C VAL A 55 -5.77 -0.76 2.16
N GLU A 56 -4.66 -1.38 2.53
CA GLU A 56 -3.86 -2.24 1.65
C GLU A 56 -3.42 -3.48 2.43
N ASP A 57 -3.56 -4.66 1.85
CA ASP A 57 -3.22 -5.95 2.46
C ASP A 57 -3.78 -6.16 3.89
N GLY A 58 -5.02 -5.70 4.09
CA GLY A 58 -5.71 -5.79 5.39
C GLY A 58 -5.16 -4.85 6.47
N GLN A 59 -4.23 -3.96 6.13
CA GLN A 59 -3.69 -2.94 7.03
C GLN A 59 -4.20 -1.55 6.67
N ILE A 60 -4.44 -0.74 7.70
CA ILE A 60 -4.84 0.66 7.55
C ILE A 60 -3.58 1.51 7.48
N TYR A 61 -3.50 2.36 6.46
CA TYR A 61 -2.41 3.31 6.25
C TYR A 61 -2.91 4.76 6.35
N GLU A 62 -1.97 5.69 6.53
CA GLU A 62 -2.30 7.12 6.48
C GLU A 62 -2.57 7.54 5.03
N GLY A 63 -3.79 8.02 4.80
CA GLY A 63 -4.21 8.62 3.55
C GLY A 63 -4.07 10.13 3.58
N GLN A 64 -3.85 10.73 2.42
CA GLN A 64 -4.03 12.14 2.15
C GLN A 64 -5.36 12.35 1.41
N PHE A 65 -6.29 13.01 2.09
CA PHE A 65 -7.58 13.42 1.54
C PHE A 65 -7.47 14.82 0.93
N LEU A 66 -7.84 14.93 -0.34
CA LEU A 66 -8.01 16.17 -1.09
C LEU A 66 -9.52 16.42 -1.22
N VAL A 67 -10.03 17.40 -0.48
CA VAL A 67 -11.46 17.69 -0.37
C VAL A 67 -11.75 19.00 -1.09
N ARG A 68 -12.44 18.94 -2.21
CA ARG A 68 -12.99 20.12 -2.90
C ARG A 68 -14.38 20.43 -2.36
N TYR A 69 -14.62 21.70 -2.09
CA TYR A 69 -15.87 22.14 -1.49
C TYR A 69 -16.27 23.55 -1.90
N ASP A 70 -17.57 23.81 -1.79
CA ASP A 70 -18.19 25.11 -1.87
C ASP A 70 -18.79 25.47 -0.52
N PHE A 71 -18.42 26.63 0.02
CA PHE A 71 -19.00 27.16 1.25
C PHE A 71 -19.33 28.66 1.11
N PRO A 72 -20.28 29.03 0.23
CA PRO A 72 -20.63 30.43 -0.08
C PRO A 72 -21.27 31.21 1.08
N CYS A 73 -21.44 30.60 2.25
CA CYS A 73 -22.00 31.25 3.41
C CYS A 73 -21.10 32.39 3.89
N THR A 74 -21.70 33.53 4.24
CA THR A 74 -21.01 34.73 4.75
C THR A 74 -21.70 35.22 6.03
N GLY A 75 -20.96 35.89 6.91
CA GLY A 75 -21.49 36.45 8.17
C GLY A 75 -20.85 35.84 9.42
N HIS A 76 -21.64 35.19 10.27
CA HIS A 76 -21.17 34.60 11.53
C HIS A 76 -20.10 33.54 11.29
N SER A 77 -18.95 33.66 11.95
CA SER A 77 -17.89 32.66 11.88
C SER A 77 -18.36 31.36 12.52
N VAL A 78 -18.42 30.29 11.71
CA VAL A 78 -18.60 28.91 12.17
C VAL A 78 -17.36 28.10 11.82
N GLN A 79 -16.93 27.28 12.76
CA GLN A 79 -15.82 26.37 12.56
C GLN A 79 -16.37 25.03 12.10
N LEU A 80 -16.68 24.90 10.82
CA LEU A 80 -17.03 23.61 10.22
C LEU A 80 -15.80 23.07 9.49
N GLY A 81 -15.69 21.76 9.36
CA GLY A 81 -14.53 21.14 8.75
C GLY A 81 -14.75 19.68 8.36
N VAL A 82 -13.63 19.00 8.17
CA VAL A 82 -13.55 17.54 8.03
C VAL A 82 -12.60 16.96 9.05
N THR A 83 -12.81 15.69 9.39
CA THR A 83 -11.98 14.91 10.29
C THR A 83 -11.72 13.51 9.72
N SER A 84 -10.55 12.95 10.02
CA SER A 84 -10.19 11.56 9.77
C SER A 84 -9.20 11.13 10.85
N GLY A 85 -9.61 10.20 11.72
CA GLY A 85 -8.83 9.84 12.91
C GLY A 85 -8.68 11.05 13.84
N ASP A 86 -7.45 11.36 14.25
CA ASP A 86 -7.16 12.51 15.13
C ASP A 86 -6.96 13.84 14.37
N SER A 87 -6.93 13.79 13.04
CA SER A 87 -6.67 14.95 12.20
C SER A 87 -7.97 15.69 11.87
N THR A 88 -7.93 17.02 11.90
CA THR A 88 -9.05 17.88 11.51
C THR A 88 -8.59 19.03 10.62
N LYS A 89 -9.47 19.52 9.74
CA LYS A 89 -9.25 20.76 8.97
C LYS A 89 -10.56 21.52 8.79
N SER A 90 -10.53 22.82 9.04
CA SER A 90 -11.70 23.68 8.87
C SER A 90 -11.90 24.14 7.42
N PHE A 91 -13.16 24.18 7.00
CA PHE A 91 -13.64 24.88 5.82
C PHE A 91 -13.51 26.39 6.01
N VAL A 92 -13.28 27.10 4.89
CA VAL A 92 -13.26 28.55 4.85
C VAL A 92 -14.59 29.05 4.31
N MET A 93 -15.24 29.94 5.06
CA MET A 93 -16.48 30.58 4.64
C MET A 93 -16.25 31.55 3.47
N GLY A 94 -17.27 31.69 2.61
CA GLY A 94 -17.20 32.49 1.39
C GLY A 94 -16.36 31.86 0.27
N ALA A 95 -15.85 30.64 0.49
CA ALA A 95 -15.04 29.94 -0.50
C ALA A 95 -15.92 29.27 -1.56
N ALA A 96 -15.46 29.32 -2.81
CA ALA A 96 -16.04 28.59 -3.94
C ALA A 96 -14.93 27.75 -4.58
N ASN A 97 -15.23 26.47 -4.84
CA ASN A 97 -14.31 25.46 -5.38
C ASN A 97 -12.96 25.44 -4.64
N ALA A 98 -12.99 25.59 -3.32
CA ALA A 98 -11.79 25.58 -2.51
C ALA A 98 -11.35 24.15 -2.24
N LEU A 99 -10.03 24.00 -2.03
CA LEU A 99 -9.40 22.72 -1.76
C LEU A 99 -8.83 22.69 -0.35
N ILE A 100 -9.12 21.61 0.37
CA ILE A 100 -8.47 21.26 1.62
C ILE A 100 -7.68 19.98 1.44
N THR A 101 -6.51 19.94 2.09
CA THR A 101 -5.72 18.72 2.25
C THR A 101 -5.68 18.32 3.72
N LEU A 102 -6.00 17.06 4.00
CA LEU A 102 -6.00 16.46 5.33
C LEU A 102 -5.31 15.10 5.27
N ASN A 103 -4.31 14.85 6.12
CA ASN A 103 -3.75 13.51 6.28
C ASN A 103 -4.43 12.81 7.47
N GLY A 104 -4.77 11.52 7.35
CA GLY A 104 -5.29 10.76 8.47
C GLY A 104 -5.49 9.27 8.15
N THR A 105 -5.75 8.48 9.19
CA THR A 105 -5.84 7.01 9.14
C THR A 105 -7.28 6.49 9.20
N GLY A 106 -8.27 7.36 9.35
CA GLY A 106 -9.67 7.01 9.54
C GLY A 106 -10.54 7.30 8.33
N GLU A 107 -11.82 6.93 8.41
CA GLU A 107 -12.82 7.39 7.44
C GLU A 107 -12.93 8.92 7.50
N LEU A 108 -13.21 9.54 6.36
CA LEU A 108 -13.38 10.99 6.29
C LEU A 108 -14.82 11.38 6.60
N HIS A 109 -15.01 12.23 7.61
CA HIS A 109 -16.33 12.72 8.03
C HIS A 109 -16.36 14.26 8.13
N PRO A 110 -17.52 14.91 7.93
CA PRO A 110 -17.72 16.29 8.32
C PRO A 110 -17.55 16.46 9.82
N TYR A 111 -16.99 17.59 10.23
CA TYR A 111 -16.66 17.88 11.62
C TYR A 111 -17.24 19.23 12.05
N ASP A 112 -17.98 19.21 13.16
CA ASP A 112 -18.42 20.40 13.87
C ASP A 112 -17.95 20.29 15.33
N PRO A 113 -16.93 21.06 15.76
CA PRO A 113 -16.42 21.05 17.13
C PRO A 113 -17.42 21.63 18.13
N THR A 114 -18.39 22.43 17.67
CA THR A 114 -19.33 23.15 18.52
C THR A 114 -20.76 23.10 17.98
N PRO A 115 -21.40 21.91 17.87
CA PRO A 115 -22.72 21.78 17.24
C PRO A 115 -23.81 22.63 17.89
N ALA A 116 -23.72 22.84 19.20
CA ALA A 116 -24.65 23.70 19.94
C ALA A 116 -24.56 25.17 19.50
N VAL A 117 -23.35 25.68 19.24
CA VAL A 117 -23.12 27.04 18.76
C VAL A 117 -23.64 27.17 17.34
N THR A 118 -23.28 26.24 16.45
CA THR A 118 -23.76 26.22 15.05
C THR A 118 -25.29 26.25 14.97
N ARG A 119 -25.98 25.46 15.80
CA ARG A 119 -27.46 25.44 15.88
C ARG A 119 -28.07 26.73 16.43
N SER A 120 -27.32 27.49 17.23
CA SER A 120 -27.77 28.77 17.79
C SER A 120 -27.65 29.93 16.80
N LEU A 121 -26.72 29.80 15.85
CA LEU A 121 -26.47 30.80 14.81
C LEU A 121 -27.54 30.75 13.74
N THR A 122 -27.62 31.85 12.99
CA THR A 122 -28.57 31.99 11.89
C THR A 122 -27.84 32.22 10.58
N PHE A 123 -28.30 31.52 9.54
CA PHE A 123 -27.72 31.57 8.21
C PHE A 123 -28.71 32.20 7.24
N ARG A 124 -28.19 32.90 6.23
CA ARG A 124 -29.01 33.43 5.14
C ARG A 124 -29.59 32.26 4.31
N PRO A 125 -30.82 32.41 3.76
CA PRO A 125 -31.35 31.47 2.80
C PRO A 125 -30.37 31.24 1.65
N GLY A 126 -30.17 29.99 1.25
CA GLY A 126 -29.19 29.61 0.22
C GLY A 126 -27.77 29.39 0.73
N CYS A 127 -27.51 29.51 2.04
CA CYS A 127 -26.27 29.03 2.63
C CYS A 127 -26.19 27.49 2.53
N SER A 128 -25.17 27.01 1.83
CA SER A 128 -24.87 25.59 1.68
C SER A 128 -23.40 25.32 1.94
N LEU A 129 -23.11 24.11 2.39
CA LEU A 129 -21.76 23.56 2.43
C LEU A 129 -21.80 22.28 1.60
N ASN A 130 -21.20 22.31 0.42
CA ASN A 130 -21.20 21.16 -0.49
C ASN A 130 -19.78 20.65 -0.61
N VAL A 131 -19.57 19.36 -0.37
CA VAL A 131 -18.33 18.68 -0.78
C VAL A 131 -18.58 18.10 -2.15
N THR A 132 -17.91 18.66 -3.15
CA THR A 132 -18.12 18.33 -4.56
C THR A 132 -17.25 17.17 -5.00
N HIS A 133 -16.08 17.01 -4.39
CA HIS A 133 -15.16 15.94 -4.72
C HIS A 133 -14.25 15.62 -3.54
N VAL A 134 -14.04 14.33 -3.31
CA VAL A 134 -13.02 13.83 -2.39
C VAL A 134 -12.13 12.88 -3.15
N GLN A 135 -10.83 13.12 -3.06
CA GLN A 135 -9.81 12.22 -3.56
C GLN A 135 -8.94 11.74 -2.40
N LEU A 136 -8.67 10.44 -2.39
CA LEU A 136 -7.77 9.78 -1.44
C LEU A 136 -6.52 9.34 -2.17
N LEU A 137 -5.35 9.74 -1.66
CA LEU A 137 -4.04 9.30 -2.11
C LEU A 137 -3.24 8.77 -0.91
N PRO A 138 -2.22 7.93 -1.09
CA PRO A 138 -1.29 7.61 -0.02
C PRO A 138 -0.59 8.89 0.46
N SER A 139 -0.45 9.04 1.77
CA SER A 139 0.34 10.14 2.32
C SER A 139 1.84 9.97 2.00
N THR A 140 2.64 11.03 2.17
CA THR A 140 4.10 10.94 2.05
C THR A 140 4.69 9.89 2.99
N ILE A 141 4.14 9.75 4.20
CA ILE A 141 4.59 8.76 5.19
C ILE A 141 4.28 7.35 4.68
N THR A 142 3.06 7.11 4.21
CA THR A 142 2.66 5.81 3.64
C THR A 142 3.52 5.44 2.43
N ALA A 143 3.77 6.39 1.52
CA ALA A 143 4.63 6.17 0.36
C ALA A 143 6.08 5.82 0.77
N GLN A 144 6.62 6.45 1.82
CA GLN A 144 7.93 6.12 2.37
C GLN A 144 7.95 4.70 2.97
N ILE A 145 6.93 4.32 3.73
CA ILE A 145 6.81 2.96 4.30
C ILE A 145 6.82 1.92 3.18
N TRP A 146 5.99 2.11 2.15
CA TRP A 146 5.94 1.17 1.02
C TRP A 146 7.25 1.13 0.24
N THR A 147 7.96 2.25 0.12
CA THR A 147 9.29 2.29 -0.52
C THR A 147 10.30 1.47 0.28
N LEU A 148 10.32 1.60 1.61
CA LEU A 148 11.20 0.79 2.48
C LEU A 148 10.84 -0.69 2.42
N GLN A 149 9.54 -1.03 2.39
CA GLN A 149 9.08 -2.40 2.20
C GLN A 149 9.59 -2.98 0.88
N ALA A 150 9.49 -2.24 -0.23
CA ALA A 150 9.99 -2.69 -1.53
C ALA A 150 11.51 -2.87 -1.57
N GLN A 151 12.27 -1.96 -0.96
CA GLN A 151 13.73 -2.09 -0.86
C GLN A 151 14.14 -3.32 -0.03
N SER A 152 13.45 -3.55 1.10
CA SER A 152 13.67 -4.74 1.92
C SER A 152 13.32 -6.00 1.14
N GLN A 153 12.18 -6.01 0.45
CA GLN A 153 11.72 -7.18 -0.32
C GLN A 153 12.65 -7.50 -1.47
N ALA A 154 13.21 -6.50 -2.16
CA ALA A 154 14.21 -6.71 -3.20
C ALA A 154 15.45 -7.44 -2.64
N HIS A 155 15.94 -7.02 -1.47
CA HIS A 155 17.06 -7.69 -0.82
C HIS A 155 16.73 -9.14 -0.39
N VAL A 156 15.53 -9.37 0.14
CA VAL A 156 15.06 -10.73 0.48
C VAL A 156 14.98 -11.60 -0.77
N LEU A 157 14.43 -11.08 -1.87
CA LEU A 157 14.31 -11.81 -3.12
C LEU A 157 15.69 -12.18 -3.69
N ASP A 158 16.65 -11.25 -3.69
CA ASP A 158 18.03 -11.52 -4.12
C ASP A 158 18.67 -12.65 -3.29
N LEU A 159 18.53 -12.60 -1.96
CA LEU A 159 19.03 -13.66 -1.08
C LEU A 159 18.33 -15.01 -1.32
N SER A 160 17.03 -15.00 -1.60
CA SER A 160 16.26 -16.21 -1.90
C SER A 160 16.67 -16.82 -3.23
N VAL A 161 16.92 -16.00 -4.26
CA VAL A 161 17.47 -16.44 -5.54
C VAL A 161 18.86 -17.04 -5.34
N ASP A 162 19.75 -16.35 -4.61
CA ASP A 162 21.10 -16.85 -4.35
C ASP A 162 21.06 -18.20 -3.63
N ARG A 163 20.24 -18.34 -2.59
CA ARG A 163 20.07 -19.61 -1.85
C ARG A 163 19.56 -20.73 -2.76
N TYR A 164 18.56 -20.45 -3.60
CA TYR A 164 18.02 -21.41 -4.54
C TYR A 164 19.06 -21.86 -5.57
N LEU A 165 19.78 -20.93 -6.20
CA LEU A 165 20.81 -21.23 -7.19
C LEU A 165 21.99 -21.99 -6.57
N ILE A 166 22.39 -21.62 -5.35
CA ILE A 166 23.40 -22.34 -4.59
C ILE A 166 22.91 -23.77 -4.34
N ALA A 167 21.69 -23.97 -3.84
CA ALA A 167 21.15 -25.31 -3.60
C ALA A 167 21.04 -26.16 -4.88
N GLN A 168 20.81 -25.56 -6.05
CA GLN A 168 20.82 -26.28 -7.34
C GLN A 168 22.20 -26.83 -7.71
N ASP A 169 23.28 -26.19 -7.27
CA ASP A 169 24.67 -26.55 -7.60
C ASP A 169 25.32 -27.41 -6.50
N PHE A 170 24.52 -28.07 -5.65
CA PHE A 170 25.02 -28.80 -4.47
C PHE A 170 26.08 -29.88 -4.79
N GLU A 171 26.11 -30.42 -6.01
CA GLU A 171 27.12 -31.39 -6.43
C GLU A 171 28.54 -30.78 -6.46
N ASN A 172 28.66 -29.44 -6.55
CA ASN A 172 29.91 -28.69 -6.57
C ASN A 172 30.28 -28.05 -5.23
N LEU A 173 29.64 -28.45 -4.13
CA LEU A 173 29.84 -27.91 -2.77
C LEU A 173 31.33 -27.74 -2.38
N SER A 174 32.18 -28.70 -2.72
CA SER A 174 33.61 -28.69 -2.38
C SER A 174 34.43 -27.60 -3.09
N SER A 175 33.89 -26.99 -4.15
CA SER A 175 34.55 -25.96 -4.96
C SER A 175 34.13 -24.54 -4.60
N TRP A 176 33.11 -24.40 -3.73
CA TRP A 176 32.56 -23.11 -3.37
C TRP A 176 33.45 -22.34 -2.41
N ASN A 177 33.33 -21.01 -2.45
CA ASN A 177 33.96 -20.15 -1.47
C ASN A 177 33.22 -20.21 -0.11
N VAL A 178 33.91 -19.79 0.95
CA VAL A 178 33.37 -19.81 2.32
C VAL A 178 32.04 -19.05 2.41
N SER A 179 31.92 -17.89 1.74
CA SER A 179 30.70 -17.08 1.79
C SER A 179 29.45 -17.80 1.27
N LYS A 180 29.55 -18.52 0.14
CA LYS A 180 28.44 -19.31 -0.42
C LYS A 180 28.03 -20.45 0.52
N LEU A 181 29.02 -21.13 1.07
CA LEU A 181 28.80 -22.23 2.01
C LEU A 181 28.16 -21.73 3.31
N THR A 182 28.60 -20.59 3.84
CA THR A 182 27.98 -19.94 5.02
C THR A 182 26.53 -19.56 4.74
N LEU A 183 26.24 -18.94 3.60
CA LEU A 183 24.87 -18.54 3.25
C LEU A 183 23.89 -19.73 3.21
N LEU A 184 24.30 -20.85 2.60
CA LEU A 184 23.49 -22.06 2.56
C LEU A 184 23.40 -22.73 3.95
N LYS A 185 24.52 -22.77 4.69
CA LYS A 185 24.55 -23.33 6.05
C LYS A 185 23.54 -22.64 6.97
N ASP A 186 23.57 -21.31 7.04
CA ASP A 186 22.69 -20.53 7.92
C ASP A 186 21.21 -20.82 7.61
N LYS A 187 20.86 -20.96 6.32
CA LYS A 187 19.50 -21.35 5.92
C LYS A 187 19.15 -22.78 6.30
N LEU A 188 20.07 -23.73 6.12
CA LEU A 188 19.86 -25.13 6.49
C LEU A 188 19.71 -25.31 8.01
N GLU A 189 20.44 -24.54 8.83
CA GLU A 189 20.25 -24.53 10.28
C GLU A 189 18.81 -24.12 10.65
N LEU A 190 18.26 -23.11 9.99
CA LEU A 190 16.86 -22.69 10.17
C LEU A 190 15.87 -23.78 9.73
N LEU A 191 16.11 -24.42 8.58
CA LEU A 191 15.25 -25.50 8.08
C LEU A 191 15.27 -26.73 9.00
N VAL A 192 16.45 -27.12 9.51
CA VAL A 192 16.58 -28.23 10.47
C VAL A 192 15.90 -27.88 11.80
N ALA A 193 16.03 -26.64 12.28
CA ALA A 193 15.36 -26.21 13.51
C ALA A 193 13.82 -26.19 13.35
N GLY A 194 13.32 -25.72 12.20
CA GLY A 194 11.89 -25.65 11.90
C GLY A 194 11.26 -26.99 11.53
N THR A 195 12.04 -27.93 10.99
CA THR A 195 11.57 -29.26 10.58
C THR A 195 12.57 -30.36 10.99
N PRO A 196 12.73 -30.62 12.30
CA PRO A 196 13.79 -31.48 12.82
C PRO A 196 13.67 -32.96 12.41
N SER A 197 12.48 -33.39 11.99
CA SER A 197 12.20 -34.74 11.47
C SER A 197 12.64 -34.93 10.03
N ASN A 198 12.90 -33.86 9.26
CA ASN A 198 13.41 -33.98 7.91
C ASN A 198 14.91 -34.31 7.94
N LEU A 199 15.24 -35.57 7.66
CA LEU A 199 16.62 -36.07 7.67
C LEU A 199 17.45 -35.50 6.50
N ASN A 200 16.81 -35.19 5.38
CA ASN A 200 17.45 -34.65 4.18
C ASN A 200 18.06 -33.26 4.44
N TYR A 201 17.37 -32.40 5.18
CA TYR A 201 17.96 -31.11 5.60
C TYR A 201 19.20 -31.28 6.45
N ARG A 202 19.21 -32.29 7.34
CA ARG A 202 20.34 -32.58 8.22
C ARG A 202 21.53 -33.15 7.45
N VAL A 203 21.28 -34.03 6.48
CA VAL A 203 22.30 -34.58 5.57
C VAL A 203 22.98 -33.44 4.81
N MET A 204 22.20 -32.52 4.24
CA MET A 204 22.76 -31.37 3.53
C MET A 204 23.53 -30.44 4.48
N LEU A 205 22.98 -30.12 5.66
CA LEU A 205 23.65 -29.27 6.66
C LEU A 205 25.02 -29.83 7.08
N ASN A 206 25.07 -31.12 7.38
CA ASN A 206 26.31 -31.78 7.77
C ASN A 206 27.32 -31.74 6.62
N SER A 207 26.87 -31.91 5.37
CA SER A 207 27.75 -31.91 4.20
C SER A 207 28.32 -30.52 3.90
N VAL A 208 27.51 -29.47 4.02
CA VAL A 208 27.97 -28.07 3.93
C VAL A 208 28.94 -27.74 5.07
N SER A 209 28.67 -28.23 6.29
CA SER A 209 29.54 -28.03 7.45
C SER A 209 30.90 -28.73 7.27
N SER A 210 30.91 -29.94 6.72
CA SER A 210 32.13 -30.65 6.35
C SER A 210 32.93 -29.88 5.30
N ALA A 211 32.27 -29.37 4.25
CA ALA A 211 32.92 -28.56 3.22
C ALA A 211 33.56 -27.29 3.80
N LEU A 212 32.87 -26.58 4.70
CA LEU A 212 33.42 -25.42 5.43
C LEU A 212 34.64 -25.76 6.28
N ALA A 213 34.67 -26.96 6.85
CA ALA A 213 35.79 -27.47 7.64
C ALA A 213 36.93 -28.05 6.78
N ASN A 214 36.83 -27.98 5.45
CA ASN A 214 37.73 -28.67 4.50
C ASN A 214 37.84 -30.19 4.77
N GLN A 215 36.73 -30.81 5.16
CA GLN A 215 36.61 -32.24 5.45
C GLN A 215 35.90 -32.97 4.30
N PRO A 216 36.11 -34.30 4.17
CA PRO A 216 35.35 -35.09 3.21
C PRO A 216 33.84 -35.00 3.48
N PRO A 217 32.99 -35.14 2.45
CA PRO A 217 31.54 -35.10 2.59
C PRO A 217 31.06 -36.12 3.64
N SER A 218 30.08 -35.73 4.45
CA SER A 218 29.51 -36.61 5.49
C SER A 218 28.48 -37.61 4.97
N ALA A 219 28.14 -37.52 3.68
CA ALA A 219 27.18 -38.39 2.99
C ALA A 219 27.71 -38.79 1.61
N THR A 220 27.17 -39.88 1.07
CA THR A 220 27.45 -40.33 -0.29
C THR A 220 26.83 -39.38 -1.33
N LEU A 221 27.29 -39.46 -2.58
CA LEU A 221 26.74 -38.64 -3.66
C LEU A 221 25.25 -38.88 -3.91
N ASP A 222 24.77 -40.11 -3.72
CA ASP A 222 23.35 -40.44 -3.93
C ASP A 222 22.48 -39.89 -2.78
N GLU A 223 22.92 -40.00 -1.53
CA GLU A 223 22.27 -39.38 -0.37
C GLU A 223 22.25 -37.85 -0.48
N LEU A 224 23.34 -37.25 -0.96
CA LEU A 224 23.42 -35.81 -1.24
C LEU A 224 22.44 -35.39 -2.33
N ARG A 225 22.24 -36.22 -3.36
CA ARG A 225 21.31 -35.92 -4.45
C ARG A 225 19.86 -35.94 -3.98
N GLU A 226 19.49 -36.96 -3.22
CA GLU A 226 18.16 -37.05 -2.61
C GLU A 226 17.93 -35.88 -1.64
N ALA A 227 18.89 -35.61 -0.76
CA ALA A 227 18.80 -34.51 0.18
C ALA A 227 18.74 -33.14 -0.51
N GLY A 228 19.50 -32.97 -1.59
CA GLY A 228 19.53 -31.76 -2.40
C GLY A 228 18.20 -31.48 -3.08
N GLN A 229 17.50 -32.50 -3.57
CA GLN A 229 16.18 -32.33 -4.20
C GLN A 229 15.15 -31.77 -3.22
N ASP A 230 15.12 -32.25 -1.98
CA ASP A 230 14.21 -31.72 -0.94
C ASP A 230 14.51 -30.27 -0.58
N VAL A 231 15.80 -29.93 -0.43
CA VAL A 231 16.23 -28.56 -0.15
C VAL A 231 15.89 -27.64 -1.33
N ILE A 232 16.15 -28.07 -2.57
CA ILE A 232 15.81 -27.31 -3.78
C ILE A 232 14.29 -27.08 -3.87
N ALA A 233 13.47 -28.10 -3.61
CA ALA A 233 12.01 -27.99 -3.65
C ALA A 233 11.51 -26.98 -2.62
N THR A 234 12.06 -27.01 -1.40
CA THR A 234 11.69 -26.09 -0.32
C THR A 234 12.09 -24.66 -0.64
N LEU A 235 13.35 -24.44 -1.05
CA LEU A 235 13.83 -23.10 -1.42
C LEU A 235 13.15 -22.57 -2.67
N ARG A 236 12.70 -23.45 -3.58
CA ARG A 236 11.88 -23.05 -4.72
C ARG A 236 10.53 -22.51 -4.26
N ALA A 237 9.84 -23.23 -3.38
CA ALA A 237 8.56 -22.79 -2.85
C ALA A 237 8.68 -21.44 -2.12
N GLU A 238 9.71 -21.29 -1.28
CA GLU A 238 9.99 -20.01 -0.62
C GLU A 238 10.29 -18.90 -1.64
N LEU A 239 11.09 -19.17 -2.68
CA LEU A 239 11.35 -18.18 -3.74
C LEU A 239 10.07 -17.79 -4.48
N ASP A 240 9.19 -18.75 -4.78
CA ASP A 240 7.91 -18.49 -5.44
C ASP A 240 6.99 -17.61 -4.55
N ASP A 241 6.99 -17.83 -3.23
CA ASP A 241 6.27 -16.99 -2.26
C ASP A 241 6.84 -15.56 -2.22
N GLU A 242 8.18 -15.41 -2.17
CA GLU A 242 8.83 -14.09 -2.18
C GLU A 242 8.60 -13.33 -3.49
N ILE A 243 8.52 -14.03 -4.63
CA ILE A 243 8.13 -13.46 -5.92
C ILE A 243 6.69 -12.93 -5.86
N ALA A 244 5.76 -13.68 -5.27
CA ALA A 244 4.38 -13.25 -5.15
C ALA A 244 4.24 -11.99 -4.29
N ILE A 245 4.99 -11.89 -3.18
CA ILE A 245 5.05 -10.68 -2.34
C ILE A 245 5.61 -9.49 -3.13
N ALA A 246 6.71 -9.70 -3.87
CA ALA A 246 7.31 -8.65 -4.69
C ALA A 246 6.35 -8.16 -5.81
N GLN A 247 5.61 -9.07 -6.43
CA GLN A 247 4.58 -8.74 -7.42
C GLN A 247 3.45 -7.91 -6.81
N ALA A 248 2.93 -8.30 -5.63
CA ALA A 248 1.90 -7.54 -4.94
C ALA A 248 2.34 -6.11 -4.60
N LEU A 249 3.60 -5.92 -4.20
CA LEU A 249 4.17 -4.58 -3.99
C LEU A 249 4.24 -3.77 -5.29
N LEU A 250 4.70 -4.38 -6.38
CA LEU A 250 4.75 -3.72 -7.69
C LEU A 250 3.36 -3.28 -8.15
N ASP A 251 2.37 -4.17 -8.06
CA ASP A 251 0.98 -3.90 -8.43
C ASP A 251 0.39 -2.76 -7.59
N ARG A 252 0.76 -2.67 -6.31
CA ARG A 252 0.39 -1.55 -5.44
C ARG A 252 0.95 -0.24 -5.98
N PHE A 253 2.24 -0.18 -6.31
CA PHE A 253 2.85 1.05 -6.86
C PHE A 253 2.21 1.46 -8.19
N LEU A 254 1.96 0.51 -9.09
CA LEU A 254 1.32 0.79 -10.38
C LEU A 254 -0.10 1.36 -10.22
N ARG A 255 -0.91 0.80 -9.31
CA ARG A 255 -2.26 1.32 -9.01
C ARG A 255 -2.20 2.78 -8.53
N TRP A 256 -1.29 3.09 -7.61
CA TRP A 256 -1.21 4.42 -7.02
C TRP A 256 -0.54 5.45 -7.92
N GLU A 257 0.40 5.04 -8.77
CA GLU A 257 0.94 5.89 -9.84
C GLU A 257 -0.17 6.30 -10.81
N LEU A 258 -1.01 5.35 -11.24
CA LEU A 258 -2.15 5.65 -12.11
C LEU A 258 -3.12 6.63 -11.45
N ALA A 259 -3.46 6.42 -10.17
CA ALA A 259 -4.34 7.30 -9.41
C ALA A 259 -3.76 8.72 -9.26
N ALA A 260 -2.46 8.85 -9.01
CA ALA A 260 -1.78 10.14 -8.92
C ALA A 260 -1.75 10.87 -10.29
N ASN A 261 -1.51 10.15 -11.38
CA ASN A 261 -1.54 10.71 -12.72
C ASN A 261 -2.95 11.21 -13.11
N GLN A 262 -4.00 10.47 -12.74
CA GLN A 262 -5.39 10.91 -12.91
C GLN A 262 -5.70 12.15 -12.06
N ALA A 263 -5.21 12.20 -10.81
CA ALA A 263 -5.31 13.37 -9.94
C ALA A 263 -4.74 14.62 -10.61
N LEU A 264 -3.54 14.49 -11.16
CA LEU A 264 -2.82 15.58 -11.80
C LEU A 264 -3.54 16.04 -13.07
N ALA A 265 -3.99 15.11 -13.92
CA ALA A 265 -4.76 15.43 -15.11
C ALA A 265 -6.03 16.24 -14.77
N LEU A 266 -6.81 15.79 -13.78
CA LEU A 266 -7.98 16.52 -13.30
C LEU A 266 -7.63 17.89 -12.73
N ALA A 267 -6.51 18.02 -12.01
CA ALA A 267 -6.06 19.30 -11.50
C ALA A 267 -5.68 20.27 -12.63
N LEU A 268 -5.02 19.77 -13.68
CA LEU A 268 -4.64 20.56 -14.86
C LEU A 268 -5.86 21.02 -15.65
N ASP A 269 -6.84 20.14 -15.89
CA ASP A 269 -8.08 20.50 -16.60
C ASP A 269 -8.85 21.59 -15.86
N ASN A 270 -8.93 21.47 -14.53
CA ASN A 270 -9.57 22.50 -13.69
C ASN A 270 -8.81 23.84 -13.72
N ALA A 271 -7.47 23.81 -13.74
CA ALA A 271 -6.67 25.02 -13.84
C ALA A 271 -6.82 25.69 -15.21
N ALA A 272 -6.93 24.91 -16.29
CA ALA A 272 -7.20 25.41 -17.63
C ALA A 272 -8.57 26.09 -17.71
N ALA A 273 -9.62 25.46 -17.19
CA ALA A 273 -10.99 25.99 -17.21
C ALA A 273 -11.19 27.31 -16.42
N GLN A 274 -10.26 27.69 -15.55
CA GLN A 274 -10.29 28.97 -14.82
C GLN A 274 -9.60 30.12 -15.58
N ASN A 275 -8.91 29.82 -16.68
CA ASN A 275 -8.21 30.82 -17.50
C ASN A 275 -8.97 31.20 -18.79
N ASP A 276 -10.09 30.55 -19.07
CA ASP A 276 -11.04 30.86 -20.15
C ASP A 276 -12.24 31.67 -19.64
#